data_AF-A0A7V8GJW4-F1
#
_entry.id   AF-A0A7V8GJW4-F1
#
_cell.length_a   1.000
_cell.length_b   1.000
_cell.length_c   1.000
_cell.angle_alpha   90.00
_cell.angle_beta   90.00
_cell.angle_gamma   90.00
#
_symmetry.space_group_name_H-M   'P 1'
#
loop_
_entity.id
_entity.type
_entity.pdbx_description
1 polymer ?
#
loop_
_entity_poly.entity_id
_entity_poly.type
_entity_poly.pdbx_seq_one_letter_code
_entity_poly.pdbx_strand_id
1 'polypeptide(L)'
;MSDASWWRRLRSRLRHEPARGTAPTARVDDGSSRVADSLRSLLDDPAIPPSVRSELAGEFRRIESMLARLERGELHVAVFGRVSAGKSALGNALLGREAFRVGVLHGTTTDAEHAVLDEAQHDGLVLIDTPGINELDGEAREKLAFDVAEVSDLVIFVCDGDLTREELDALKTLAATQRPLLLALNKA
;
A
#
# COMPACT_ATOMS: atom_id res chain seq x y z
N MET A 1 -1.96 33.26 16.30
CA MET A 1 -0.48 33.48 16.19
C MET A 1 0.16 32.20 16.75
N SER A 2 0.79 31.26 16.04
CA SER A 2 1.66 31.30 14.85
C SER A 2 1.76 29.90 14.16
N ASP A 3 0.75 29.47 13.42
CA ASP A 3 0.74 28.17 12.71
C ASP A 3 1.64 28.10 11.46
N ALA A 4 2.04 29.26 10.94
CA ALA A 4 2.81 29.36 9.70
C ALA A 4 4.30 29.01 9.85
N SER A 5 4.77 28.66 11.06
CA SER A 5 6.20 28.37 11.35
C SER A 5 6.55 26.88 11.23
N TRP A 6 5.63 26.00 11.62
CA TRP A 6 5.75 24.54 11.51
C TRP A 6 5.80 24.10 10.05
N TRP A 7 4.84 24.57 9.23
CA TRP A 7 4.75 24.21 7.81
C TRP A 7 5.93 24.73 6.99
N ARG A 8 6.49 25.88 7.39
CA ARG A 8 7.71 26.43 6.76
C ARG A 8 8.95 25.60 7.09
N ARG A 9 9.05 25.10 8.32
CA ARG A 9 10.16 24.23 8.76
C ARG A 9 10.09 22.87 8.08
N LEU A 10 8.90 22.28 7.94
CA LEU A 10 8.73 21.02 7.21
C LEU A 10 9.05 21.18 5.72
N ARG A 11 8.55 22.25 5.07
CA ARG A 11 8.90 22.56 3.68
C ARG A 11 10.38 22.88 3.48
N SER A 12 11.05 23.49 4.46
CA SER A 12 12.50 23.74 4.39
C SER A 12 13.33 22.48 4.52
N ARG A 13 12.83 21.44 5.21
CA ARG A 13 13.47 20.13 5.28
C ARG A 13 13.21 19.28 4.04
N LEU A 14 12.06 19.49 3.37
CA LEU A 14 11.69 18.80 2.13
C LEU A 14 12.21 19.49 0.86
N ARG A 15 12.62 20.77 0.94
CA ARG A 15 13.30 21.49 -0.14
C ARG A 15 14.81 21.32 -0.01
N HIS A 16 15.31 20.17 -0.45
CA HIS A 16 16.66 20.15 -1.01
C HIS A 16 16.65 20.98 -2.30
N GLU A 17 17.63 21.89 -2.44
CA GLU A 17 17.88 22.60 -3.70
C GLU A 17 17.97 21.59 -4.85
N PRO A 18 17.45 21.91 -6.04
CA PRO A 18 17.71 21.10 -7.21
C PRO A 18 19.18 21.31 -7.57
N ALA A 19 20.04 20.42 -7.07
CA ALA A 19 21.35 20.26 -7.66
C ALA A 19 21.12 19.95 -9.14
N ARG A 20 21.47 20.92 -10.00
CA ARG A 20 21.54 20.69 -11.43
C ARG A 20 22.57 19.59 -11.64
N GLY A 21 22.12 18.41 -12.04
CA GLY A 21 22.98 17.30 -12.43
C GLY A 21 22.53 15.98 -11.81
N THR A 22 22.21 15.04 -12.70
CA THR A 22 21.87 13.63 -12.47
C THR A 22 20.52 13.33 -11.79
N ALA A 23 19.71 12.54 -12.49
CA ALA A 23 18.53 11.87 -11.97
C ALA A 23 18.85 11.18 -10.62
N PRO A 24 17.86 10.93 -9.75
CA PRO A 24 18.09 10.13 -8.55
C PRO A 24 18.49 8.72 -9.00
N THR A 25 19.79 8.46 -9.08
CA THR A 25 20.31 7.11 -9.22
C THR A 25 19.94 6.39 -7.93
N ALA A 26 19.05 5.41 -8.07
CA ALA A 26 18.61 4.49 -7.04
C ALA A 26 19.75 4.10 -6.10
N ARG A 27 19.68 4.53 -4.84
CA ARG A 27 20.44 3.91 -3.74
C ARG A 27 19.67 2.68 -3.22
N VAL A 28 19.28 1.78 -4.12
CA VAL A 28 18.44 0.61 -3.79
C VAL A 28 19.24 -0.69 -3.70
N ASP A 29 20.46 -0.78 -4.21
CA ASP A 29 21.01 -2.09 -4.56
C ASP A 29 21.47 -3.01 -3.41
N ASP A 30 22.08 -2.52 -2.33
CA ASP A 30 22.74 -3.43 -1.38
C ASP A 30 21.77 -4.10 -0.38
N GLY A 31 20.76 -3.36 0.10
CA GLY A 31 19.81 -3.88 1.08
C GLY A 31 18.81 -4.87 0.47
N SER A 32 18.17 -4.47 -0.64
CA SER A 32 17.18 -5.29 -1.33
C SER A 32 17.80 -6.54 -1.95
N SER A 33 19.03 -6.45 -2.48
CA SER A 33 19.75 -7.62 -3.00
C SER A 33 20.02 -8.65 -1.90
N ARG A 34 20.51 -8.23 -0.73
CA ARG A 34 20.78 -9.16 0.38
C ARG A 34 19.52 -9.86 0.89
N VAL A 35 18.40 -9.14 0.95
CA VAL A 35 17.11 -9.74 1.32
C VAL A 35 16.66 -10.74 0.24
N ALA A 36 16.72 -10.36 -1.03
CA ALA A 36 16.36 -11.25 -2.14
C ALA A 36 17.20 -12.55 -2.14
N ASP A 37 18.51 -12.44 -1.91
CA ASP A 37 19.40 -13.60 -1.84
C ASP A 37 19.07 -14.52 -0.65
N SER A 38 18.72 -13.95 0.50
CA SER A 38 18.29 -14.71 1.68
C SER A 38 16.98 -15.47 1.41
N LEU A 39 16.00 -14.81 0.77
CA LEU A 39 14.73 -15.46 0.41
C LEU A 39 14.93 -16.58 -0.61
N ARG A 40 15.77 -16.36 -1.62
CA ARG A 40 16.12 -17.38 -2.62
C ARG A 40 16.76 -18.60 -1.96
N SER A 41 17.69 -18.38 -1.03
CA SER A 41 18.30 -19.48 -0.26
C SER A 41 17.29 -20.29 0.55
N LEU A 42 16.24 -19.66 1.09
CA LEU A 42 15.18 -20.38 1.82
C LEU A 42 14.26 -21.17 0.88
N LEU A 43 13.90 -20.59 -0.27
CA LEU A 43 13.05 -21.25 -1.26
C LEU A 43 13.75 -22.47 -1.88
N ASP A 44 15.04 -22.36 -2.15
CA ASP A 44 15.83 -23.39 -2.82
C ASP A 44 16.49 -24.38 -1.84
N ASP A 45 16.21 -24.30 -0.53
CA ASP A 45 16.85 -25.14 0.48
C ASP A 45 16.50 -26.63 0.28
N PRO A 46 17.48 -27.49 -0.12
CA PRO A 46 17.24 -28.91 -0.36
C PRO A 46 17.00 -29.70 0.93
N ALA A 47 17.30 -29.13 2.10
CA ALA A 47 17.06 -29.77 3.40
C ALA A 47 15.58 -29.77 3.78
N ILE A 48 14.74 -28.93 3.16
CA ILE A 48 13.31 -28.86 3.43
C ILE A 48 12.58 -30.00 2.69
N PRO A 49 12.00 -30.99 3.41
CA PRO A 49 11.32 -32.11 2.77
C PRO A 49 10.09 -31.69 1.95
N PRO A 50 9.75 -32.42 0.88
CA PRO A 50 8.56 -32.12 0.07
C PRO A 50 7.25 -32.10 0.86
N SER A 51 7.14 -32.90 1.92
CA SER A 51 5.97 -32.92 2.80
C SER A 51 5.78 -31.58 3.52
N VAL A 52 6.87 -30.98 4.03
CA VAL A 52 6.83 -29.66 4.69
C VAL A 52 6.50 -28.57 3.69
N ARG A 53 7.06 -28.65 2.47
CA ARG A 53 6.72 -27.71 1.39
C ARG A 53 5.24 -27.77 1.01
N SER A 54 4.66 -28.96 1.01
CA SER A 54 3.22 -29.13 0.74
C SER A 54 2.35 -28.63 1.89
N GLU A 55 2.78 -28.82 3.13
CA GLU A 55 2.05 -28.35 4.32
C GLU A 55 2.05 -26.83 4.42
N LEU A 56 3.19 -26.19 4.13
CA LEU A 56 3.40 -24.74 4.20
C LEU A 56 3.27 -24.04 2.84
N ALA A 57 2.51 -24.62 1.91
CA ALA A 57 2.45 -24.12 0.54
C ALA A 57 1.99 -22.64 0.45
N GLY A 58 1.19 -22.17 1.42
CA GLY A 58 0.77 -20.76 1.48
C GLY A 58 1.92 -19.82 1.83
N GLU A 59 2.70 -20.17 2.83
CA GLU A 59 3.87 -19.42 3.30
C GLU A 59 4.95 -19.35 2.21
N PHE A 60 5.20 -20.46 1.52
CA PHE A 60 6.12 -20.50 0.39
C PHE A 60 5.66 -19.57 -0.75
N ARG A 61 4.38 -19.61 -1.14
CA ARG A 61 3.83 -18.66 -2.13
C ARG A 61 4.01 -17.20 -1.72
N ARG A 62 3.85 -16.89 -0.43
CA ARG A 62 4.05 -15.53 0.10
C ARG A 62 5.50 -15.10 -0.04
N ILE A 63 6.46 -15.98 0.25
CA ILE A 63 7.89 -15.70 0.08
C ILE A 63 8.24 -15.52 -1.40
N GLU A 64 7.72 -16.37 -2.28
CA GLU A 64 7.89 -16.26 -3.74
C GLU A 64 7.38 -14.90 -4.26
N SER A 65 6.19 -14.49 -3.82
CA SER A 65 5.63 -13.17 -4.12
C SER A 65 6.55 -12.02 -3.66
N MET A 66 7.04 -12.09 -2.42
CA MET A 66 7.96 -11.08 -1.87
C MET A 66 9.27 -11.02 -2.67
N LEU A 67 9.86 -12.17 -3.00
CA LEU A 67 11.08 -12.24 -3.80
C LEU A 67 10.87 -11.63 -5.19
N ALA A 68 9.77 -11.98 -5.87
CA ALA A 68 9.47 -11.46 -7.19
C ALA A 68 9.31 -9.92 -7.19
N ARG A 69 8.75 -9.35 -6.12
CA ARG A 69 8.59 -7.89 -5.95
C ARG A 69 9.93 -7.21 -5.70
N LEU A 70 10.78 -7.80 -4.85
CA LEU A 70 12.14 -7.31 -4.60
C LEU A 70 13.00 -7.34 -5.87
N GLU A 71 12.94 -8.42 -6.67
CA GLU A 71 13.69 -8.55 -7.92
C GLU A 71 13.26 -7.53 -8.98
N ARG A 72 11.97 -7.16 -9.00
CA ARG A 72 11.46 -6.10 -9.87
C ARG A 72 11.70 -4.69 -9.32
N GLY A 73 12.23 -4.57 -8.10
CA GLY A 73 12.40 -3.29 -7.43
C GLY A 73 11.08 -2.58 -7.14
N GLU A 74 10.02 -3.37 -6.93
CA GLU A 74 8.67 -2.87 -6.72
C GLU A 74 8.34 -2.75 -5.23
N LEU A 75 7.79 -1.60 -4.84
CA LEU A 75 7.16 -1.36 -3.55
C LEU A 75 5.65 -1.23 -3.78
N HIS A 76 4.86 -2.17 -3.25
CA HIS A 76 3.40 -2.08 -3.40
C HIS A 76 2.77 -1.40 -2.19
N VAL A 77 2.01 -0.35 -2.44
CA VAL A 77 1.35 0.44 -1.40
C VAL A 77 -0.14 0.46 -1.67
N ALA A 78 -0.92 -0.04 -0.73
CA ALA A 78 -2.37 0.05 -0.80
C ALA A 78 -2.88 1.33 -0.17
N VAL A 79 -3.88 1.95 -0.78
CA VAL A 79 -4.57 3.12 -0.24
C VAL A 79 -5.99 2.71 0.15
N PHE A 80 -6.26 2.71 1.45
CA PHE A 80 -7.46 2.14 2.04
C PHE A 80 -8.24 3.20 2.83
N GLY A 81 -9.56 3.06 2.94
CA GLY A 81 -10.41 3.99 3.68
C GLY A 81 -11.76 4.28 3.00
N ARG A 82 -12.52 5.20 3.58
CA ARG A 82 -13.89 5.52 3.16
C ARG A 82 -13.97 6.06 1.73
N VAL A 83 -15.12 5.87 1.07
CA VAL A 83 -15.46 6.59 -0.17
C VAL A 83 -15.33 8.09 0.07
N SER A 84 -14.80 8.79 -0.92
CA SER A 84 -14.57 10.24 -0.87
C SER A 84 -13.54 10.72 0.16
N ALA A 85 -12.85 9.84 0.90
CA ALA A 85 -11.73 10.24 1.79
C ALA A 85 -10.52 10.81 1.01
N GLY A 86 -10.52 10.66 -0.33
CA GLY A 86 -9.48 11.17 -1.22
C GLY A 86 -8.37 10.18 -1.53
N LYS A 87 -8.65 8.87 -1.46
CA LYS A 87 -7.72 7.77 -1.77
C LYS A 87 -7.10 7.89 -3.17
N SER A 88 -7.94 7.94 -4.20
CA SER A 88 -7.51 8.06 -5.60
C SER A 88 -6.74 9.36 -5.87
N ALA A 89 -7.11 10.46 -5.19
CA ALA A 89 -6.37 11.73 -5.29
C ALA A 89 -4.99 11.66 -4.63
N LEU A 90 -4.90 11.04 -3.45
CA LEU A 90 -3.62 10.75 -2.79
C LEU A 90 -2.76 9.82 -3.65
N GLY A 91 -3.36 8.79 -4.26
CA GLY A 91 -2.66 7.86 -5.12
C GLY A 91 -2.07 8.55 -6.36
N ASN A 92 -2.85 9.39 -7.03
CA ASN A 92 -2.36 10.21 -8.15
C ASN A 92 -1.21 11.14 -7.72
N ALA A 93 -1.32 11.75 -6.54
CA ALA A 93 -0.27 12.63 -6.02
C ALA A 93 1.03 11.87 -5.71
N LEU A 94 0.93 10.65 -5.15
CA LEU A 94 2.08 9.79 -4.88
C LEU A 94 2.73 9.26 -6.17
N LEU A 95 1.94 8.94 -7.20
CA LEU A 95 2.44 8.52 -8.51
C LEU A 95 2.95 9.68 -9.38
N GLY A 96 2.63 10.92 -9.03
CA GLY A 96 2.99 12.10 -9.83
C GLY A 96 2.23 12.22 -11.16
N ARG A 97 1.16 11.44 -11.37
CA ARG A 97 0.32 11.44 -12.58
C ARG A 97 -1.12 11.06 -12.25
N GLU A 98 -2.05 11.43 -13.14
CA GLU A 98 -3.45 10.98 -13.05
C GLU A 98 -3.56 9.53 -13.54
N ALA A 99 -3.59 8.58 -12.60
CA ALA A 99 -3.76 7.16 -12.87
C ALA A 99 -5.15 6.65 -12.49
N PHE A 100 -5.70 7.15 -11.37
CA PHE A 100 -7.00 6.77 -10.82
C PHE A 100 -8.04 7.87 -11.04
N ARG A 101 -9.31 7.48 -11.22
CA ARG A 101 -10.41 8.45 -11.39
C ARG A 101 -10.75 9.12 -10.06
N VAL A 102 -10.84 10.44 -10.07
CA VAL A 102 -11.22 11.24 -8.89
C VAL A 102 -12.63 11.81 -9.11
N GLY A 103 -13.58 11.47 -8.24
CA GLY A 103 -14.96 11.97 -8.33
C GLY A 103 -15.90 11.39 -7.28
N VAL A 104 -16.95 12.16 -6.94
CA VAL A 104 -18.00 11.80 -5.96
C VAL A 104 -18.95 10.74 -6.50
N LEU A 105 -19.07 10.68 -7.83
CA LEU A 105 -19.74 9.62 -8.57
C LEU A 105 -18.74 8.48 -8.74
N HIS A 106 -18.41 7.78 -7.65
CA HIS A 106 -17.99 6.40 -7.83
C HIS A 106 -19.16 5.71 -8.55
N GLY A 107 -18.89 5.31 -9.79
CA GLY A 107 -19.91 4.83 -10.71
C GLY A 107 -20.76 3.76 -10.05
N THR A 108 -22.06 3.86 -10.27
CA THR A 108 -22.99 2.73 -10.18
C THR A 108 -22.36 1.56 -10.92
N THR A 109 -21.79 0.63 -10.17
CA THR A 109 -21.36 -0.64 -10.71
C THR A 109 -22.36 -1.64 -10.16
N THR A 110 -23.25 -2.03 -11.05
CA THR A 110 -24.32 -3.03 -10.88
C THR A 110 -23.73 -4.44 -10.71
N ASP A 111 -22.60 -4.56 -10.03
CA ASP A 111 -21.86 -5.79 -9.74
C ASP A 111 -21.38 -5.71 -8.28
N ALA A 112 -22.34 -5.59 -7.36
CA ALA A 112 -22.11 -5.60 -5.91
C ALA A 112 -21.49 -6.90 -5.39
N GLU A 113 -21.01 -7.78 -6.26
CA GLU A 113 -20.44 -9.07 -5.89
C GLU A 113 -18.91 -9.04 -5.80
N HIS A 114 -18.21 -8.07 -6.40
CA HIS A 114 -16.74 -8.07 -6.43
C HIS A 114 -16.13 -6.69 -6.15
N ALA A 115 -15.53 -6.53 -4.97
CA ALA A 115 -14.67 -5.39 -4.63
C ALA A 115 -13.37 -5.47 -5.45
N VAL A 116 -13.33 -4.81 -6.62
CA VAL A 116 -12.17 -4.84 -7.52
C VAL A 116 -11.09 -3.88 -7.02
N LEU A 117 -9.86 -4.37 -6.91
CA LEU A 117 -8.66 -3.56 -6.69
C LEU A 117 -8.20 -2.95 -8.01
N ASP A 118 -7.88 -1.67 -8.02
CA ASP A 118 -7.28 -0.99 -9.18
C ASP A 118 -5.79 -0.74 -8.93
N GLU A 119 -4.95 -0.90 -9.95
CA GLU A 119 -3.50 -0.85 -9.80
C GLU A 119 -2.84 0.08 -10.81
N ALA A 120 -1.90 0.90 -10.32
CA ALA A 120 -1.09 1.75 -11.18
C ALA A 120 0.33 1.84 -10.67
N GLN A 121 1.29 1.86 -11.61
CA GLN A 121 2.71 1.88 -11.29
C GLN A 121 3.45 3.09 -11.87
N HIS A 122 4.49 3.53 -11.17
CA HIS A 122 5.46 4.52 -11.63
C HIS A 122 6.78 4.38 -10.84
N ASP A 123 7.92 4.24 -11.53
CA ASP A 123 9.27 4.22 -10.94
C ASP A 123 9.44 3.28 -9.73
N GLY A 124 8.95 2.04 -9.87
CA GLY A 124 9.04 1.01 -8.81
C GLY A 124 7.99 1.16 -7.70
N LEU A 125 7.19 2.23 -7.68
CA LEU A 125 6.01 2.31 -6.82
C LEU A 125 4.81 1.69 -7.53
N VAL A 126 4.18 0.70 -6.93
CA VAL A 126 2.88 0.15 -7.33
C VAL A 126 1.84 0.62 -6.33
N LEU A 127 0.84 1.36 -6.77
CA LEU A 127 -0.29 1.75 -5.95
C LEU A 127 -1.49 0.88 -6.22
N ILE A 128 -2.12 0.44 -5.14
CA ILE A 128 -3.34 -0.35 -5.13
C ILE A 128 -4.46 0.53 -4.56
N ASP A 129 -5.37 1.01 -5.41
CA ASP A 129 -6.57 1.73 -4.97
C ASP A 129 -7.65 0.71 -4.61
N THR A 130 -8.23 0.88 -3.43
CA THR A 130 -9.20 -0.07 -2.89
C THR A 130 -10.60 0.52 -2.92
N PRO A 131 -11.65 -0.31 -3.06
CA PRO A 131 -13.02 0.13 -2.87
C PRO A 131 -13.21 0.80 -1.51
N GLY A 132 -14.16 1.72 -1.43
CA GLY A 132 -14.42 2.42 -0.18
C GLY A 132 -15.16 1.54 0.83
N ILE A 133 -14.65 1.50 2.06
CA ILE A 133 -15.11 0.54 3.08
C ILE A 133 -16.56 0.71 3.53
N ASN A 134 -17.15 1.88 3.34
CA ASN A 134 -18.53 2.19 3.74
C ASN A 134 -19.58 1.69 2.74
N GLU A 135 -19.15 1.20 1.58
CA GLU A 135 -20.02 0.51 0.62
C GLU A 135 -20.09 -1.00 0.88
N LEU A 136 -19.28 -1.49 1.83
CA LEU A 136 -19.17 -2.90 2.20
C LEU A 136 -19.78 -3.15 3.58
N ASP A 137 -20.40 -4.32 3.73
CA ASP A 137 -20.80 -4.84 5.04
C ASP A 137 -19.57 -5.25 5.87
N GLY A 138 -19.80 -5.73 7.10
CA GLY A 138 -18.73 -6.09 8.03
C GLY A 138 -17.82 -7.20 7.50
N GLU A 139 -18.41 -8.28 6.99
CA GLU A 139 -17.68 -9.46 6.51
C GLU A 139 -16.88 -9.15 5.24
N ALA A 140 -17.50 -8.48 4.26
CA ALA A 140 -16.82 -8.09 3.02
C ALA A 140 -15.70 -7.07 3.28
N ARG A 141 -15.90 -6.14 4.24
CA ARG A 141 -14.86 -5.18 4.64
C ARG A 141 -13.67 -5.85 5.31
N GLU A 142 -13.93 -6.82 6.20
CA GLU A 142 -12.88 -7.58 6.86
C GLU A 142 -12.08 -8.38 5.83
N LYS A 143 -12.77 -9.09 4.92
CA LYS A 143 -12.12 -9.83 3.82
C LYS A 143 -11.26 -8.90 2.97
N LEU A 144 -11.78 -7.74 2.55
CA LEU A 144 -11.03 -6.77 1.76
C LEU A 144 -9.77 -6.30 2.51
N ALA A 145 -9.85 -6.05 3.81
CA ALA A 145 -8.69 -5.65 4.61
C ALA A 145 -7.60 -6.73 4.61
N PHE A 146 -7.96 -8.01 4.72
CA PHE A 146 -7.01 -9.12 4.62
C PHE A 146 -6.41 -9.24 3.22
N ASP A 147 -7.24 -9.22 2.17
CA ASP A 147 -6.79 -9.32 0.78
C ASP A 147 -5.80 -8.18 0.44
N VAL A 148 -6.13 -6.95 0.82
CA VAL A 148 -5.28 -5.76 0.65
C VAL A 148 -3.97 -5.89 1.43
N ALA A 149 -4.05 -6.34 2.67
CA ALA A 149 -2.87 -6.56 3.48
C ALA A 149 -2.01 -7.72 2.95
N GLU A 150 -2.54 -8.69 2.20
CA GLU A 150 -1.77 -9.79 1.63
C GLU A 150 -0.91 -9.33 0.44
N VAL A 151 -1.45 -8.45 -0.41
CA VAL A 151 -0.78 -8.03 -1.65
C VAL A 151 0.08 -6.77 -1.51
N SER A 152 -0.01 -6.03 -0.41
CA SER A 152 0.73 -4.77 -0.19
C SER A 152 1.95 -4.93 0.71
N ASP A 153 2.98 -4.09 0.55
CA ASP A 153 4.08 -3.94 1.53
C ASP A 153 3.73 -2.95 2.64
N LEU A 154 2.89 -1.97 2.29
CA LEU A 154 2.47 -0.88 3.15
C LEU A 154 1.00 -0.57 2.86
N VAL A 155 0.23 -0.35 3.91
CA VAL A 155 -1.14 0.15 3.80
C VAL A 155 -1.17 1.60 4.29
N ILE A 156 -1.72 2.50 3.48
CA ILE A 156 -2.05 3.86 3.86
C ILE A 156 -3.55 3.91 4.14
N PHE A 157 -3.92 4.10 5.40
CA PHE A 157 -5.31 4.32 5.79
C PHE A 157 -5.62 5.82 5.72
N VAL A 158 -6.54 6.21 4.82
CA VAL A 158 -6.92 7.60 4.60
C VAL A 158 -8.22 7.91 5.35
N CYS A 159 -8.16 8.90 6.23
CA CYS A 159 -9.33 9.49 6.89
C CYS A 159 -9.41 10.98 6.55
N ASP A 160 -10.60 11.58 6.61
CA ASP A 160 -10.82 13.01 6.36
C ASP A 160 -11.45 13.77 7.54
N GLY A 161 -11.35 13.20 8.74
CA GLY A 161 -11.89 13.74 9.98
C GLY A 161 -11.80 12.72 11.12
N ASP A 162 -12.71 12.85 12.08
CA ASP A 162 -12.85 11.89 13.17
C ASP A 162 -13.25 10.51 12.64
N LEU A 163 -12.61 9.46 13.17
CA LEU A 163 -12.87 8.08 12.76
C LEU A 163 -14.27 7.64 13.21
N THR A 164 -15.05 7.10 12.27
CA THR A 164 -16.28 6.37 12.61
C THR A 164 -15.96 5.01 13.25
N ARG A 165 -16.99 4.33 13.78
CA ARG A 165 -16.81 2.96 14.30
C ARG A 165 -16.35 2.01 13.21
N GLU A 166 -16.94 2.13 12.02
CA GLU A 166 -16.62 1.33 10.84
C GLU A 166 -15.16 1.51 10.41
N GLU A 167 -14.66 2.74 10.41
CA GLU A 167 -13.26 3.05 10.09
C GLU A 167 -12.31 2.54 11.17
N LEU A 168 -12.67 2.70 12.44
CA LEU A 168 -11.88 2.21 13.56
C LEU A 168 -11.76 0.68 13.56
N ASP A 169 -12.84 -0.03 13.27
CA ASP A 169 -12.84 -1.49 13.23
C ASP A 169 -12.02 -1.99 12.03
N ALA A 170 -12.16 -1.37 10.85
CA ALA A 170 -11.31 -1.69 9.71
C ALA A 170 -9.82 -1.43 9.96
N LEU A 171 -9.50 -0.32 10.64
CA LEU A 171 -8.13 0.01 11.05
C LEU A 171 -7.55 -1.06 12.00
N LYS A 172 -8.35 -1.57 12.94
CA LYS A 172 -7.94 -2.65 13.84
C LYS A 172 -7.70 -3.96 13.09
N THR A 173 -8.58 -4.30 12.15
CA THR A 173 -8.40 -5.48 11.28
C THR A 173 -7.07 -5.39 10.52
N LEU A 174 -6.80 -4.25 9.88
CA LEU A 174 -5.53 -4.02 9.18
C LEU A 174 -4.33 -4.10 10.13
N ALA A 175 -4.42 -3.51 11.32
CA ALA A 175 -3.33 -3.56 12.31
C ALA A 175 -3.04 -5.01 12.78
N ALA A 176 -4.04 -5.89 12.82
CA ALA A 176 -3.86 -7.29 13.16
C ALA A 176 -3.07 -8.10 12.10
N THR A 177 -3.04 -7.62 10.84
CA THR A 177 -2.30 -8.29 9.75
C THR A 177 -0.77 -8.13 9.85
N GLN A 178 -0.28 -7.33 10.81
CA GLN A 178 1.12 -6.93 10.98
C GLN A 178 1.76 -6.26 9.76
N ARG A 179 0.98 -5.89 8.73
CA ARG A 179 1.48 -5.13 7.61
C ARG A 179 1.74 -3.68 8.07
N PRO A 180 2.88 -3.07 7.69
CA PRO A 180 3.14 -1.65 7.97
C PRO A 180 1.93 -0.79 7.60
N LEU A 181 1.53 0.07 8.53
CA LEU A 181 0.30 0.86 8.44
C LEU A 181 0.61 2.33 8.70
N LEU A 182 0.21 3.20 7.77
CA LEU A 182 0.34 4.65 7.87
C LEU A 182 -1.06 5.27 7.89
N LEU A 183 -1.37 6.04 8.94
CA LEU A 183 -2.61 6.81 9.00
C LEU A 183 -2.40 8.19 8.35
N ALA A 184 -3.19 8.50 7.33
CA ALA A 184 -3.14 9.76 6.59
C ALA A 184 -4.43 10.54 6.80
N LEU A 185 -4.33 11.67 7.51
CA LEU A 185 -5.43 12.63 7.61
C LEU A 185 -5.42 13.56 6.39
N ASN A 186 -6.48 13.49 5.60
CA ASN A 186 -6.69 14.29 4.41
C ASN A 186 -7.70 15.42 4.65
N LYS A 187 -7.67 16.45 3.80
CA LYS A 187 -8.58 17.63 3.85
C LYS A 187 -8.53 18.45 5.17
N ALA A 188 -7.48 18.29 5.97
CA ALA A 188 -7.25 19.05 7.19
C ALA A 188 -6.73 20.47 6.95
#